data_AF-A0A0A6UKB3-F1
#
_entry.id   AF-A0A0A6UKB3-F1
#
_cell.length_a   1.000
_cell.length_b   1.000
_cell.length_c   1.000
_cell.angle_alpha   90.00
_cell.angle_beta   90.00
_cell.angle_gamma   90.00
#
_symmetry.space_group_name_H-M   'P 1'
#
loop_
_entity.id
_entity.type
_entity.pdbx_description
1 polymer ?
#
loop_
_entity_poly.entity_id
_entity_poly.type
_entity_poly.pdbx_seq_one_letter_code
_entity_poly.pdbx_strand_id
1 'polypeptide(L)'
;MTPEQVGEWVLHELPRLNTTILHDHAPPELLTTELREHVLYQLPDINQLTPAQAQRLVVNLGFVGASVARHYQEHTEGGLLHPERAFDGLAVGGERIGFRNYFAGLAGHTGTGHYDRDSYASLVRWNVGTVLVRLHEEVVAELPGVFDDGRVRSYTGTAGERRFFLLVKQGEAIERAVNCLLEPLTGEHADLIGENARHRVREATVLLAALRRLFVDFATLPPEQTMAPEMFMDVFRQFAAHWTLDDIPPSGALDPEALKRDFLLGIAEPGYDRQARRLFPALLERERTEIAGLMDAPTLPQRLLAEIGCNDCDVRLCDDGDLRRLVAHHPALIDWYRLLAMHARVSGAHLMLSKRFLFQPQRRRDADGLGDRLLVSNRAGTTGMTESFLERLTRARQQHALAPLRGLLIAETADPAGDPAVRSGRGTTAPVVVEMAG
;
A
#
# COMPACT_ATOMS: atom_id res chain seq x y z
N MET A 1 10.47 0.95 -30.96
CA MET A 1 9.22 0.73 -30.21
C MET A 1 9.02 1.91 -29.28
N THR A 2 7.88 2.59 -29.37
CA THR A 2 7.52 3.68 -28.44
C THR A 2 6.98 3.12 -27.12
N PRO A 3 6.95 3.90 -26.03
CA PRO A 3 6.34 3.47 -24.76
C PRO A 3 4.90 2.95 -24.89
N GLU A 4 4.13 3.52 -25.81
CA GLU A 4 2.75 3.13 -26.09
C GLU A 4 2.68 1.72 -26.70
N GLN A 5 3.57 1.42 -27.65
CA GLN A 5 3.65 0.10 -28.27
C GLN A 5 4.07 -0.99 -27.27
N VAL A 6 4.99 -0.67 -26.35
CA VAL A 6 5.32 -1.57 -25.22
C VAL A 6 4.10 -1.77 -24.34
N GLY A 7 3.34 -0.70 -24.07
CA GLY A 7 2.11 -0.74 -23.29
C GLY A 7 1.06 -1.69 -23.89
N GLU A 8 0.82 -1.63 -25.20
CA GLU A 8 -0.10 -2.55 -25.88
C GLU A 8 0.35 -4.01 -25.75
N TRP A 9 1.65 -4.29 -25.94
CA TRP A 9 2.19 -5.63 -25.78
C TRP A 9 2.01 -6.14 -24.33
N VAL A 10 2.26 -5.30 -23.33
CA VAL A 10 2.07 -5.64 -21.90
C VAL A 10 0.59 -5.84 -21.54
N LEU A 11 -0.34 -5.15 -22.21
CA LEU A 11 -1.76 -5.30 -21.95
C LEU A 11 -2.37 -6.57 -22.55
N HIS A 12 -1.80 -7.08 -23.64
CA HIS A 12 -2.38 -8.17 -24.42
C HIS A 12 -1.51 -9.42 -24.45
N GLU A 13 -0.26 -9.30 -24.87
CA GLU A 13 0.63 -10.45 -25.08
C GLU A 13 1.20 -10.98 -23.76
N LEU A 14 1.59 -10.09 -22.83
CA LEU A 14 2.15 -10.53 -21.55
C LEU A 14 1.14 -11.38 -20.73
N PRO A 15 -0.12 -10.94 -20.49
CA PRO A 15 -1.16 -11.79 -19.91
C PRO A 15 -1.34 -13.12 -20.62
N ARG A 16 -1.43 -13.11 -21.96
CA ARG A 16 -1.63 -14.32 -22.76
C ARG A 16 -0.50 -15.33 -22.54
N LEU A 17 0.74 -14.88 -22.63
CA LEU A 17 1.94 -15.68 -22.43
C LEU A 17 2.01 -16.22 -21.00
N ASN A 18 1.82 -15.35 -20.00
CA ASN A 18 1.82 -15.75 -18.60
C ASN A 18 0.76 -16.82 -18.33
N THR A 19 -0.48 -16.62 -18.80
CA THR A 19 -1.56 -17.61 -18.63
C THR A 19 -1.23 -18.91 -19.36
N THR A 20 -0.64 -18.88 -20.54
CA THR A 20 -0.31 -20.09 -21.29
C THR A 20 0.79 -20.90 -20.57
N ILE A 21 1.82 -20.22 -20.05
CA ILE A 21 2.90 -20.86 -19.26
C ILE A 21 2.35 -21.41 -17.94
N LEU A 22 1.54 -20.63 -17.22
CA LEU A 22 0.91 -21.03 -15.95
C LEU A 22 0.04 -22.28 -16.04
N HIS A 23 -0.48 -22.60 -17.23
CA HIS A 23 -1.30 -23.78 -17.49
C HIS A 23 -0.52 -24.88 -18.21
N ASP A 24 0.82 -24.82 -18.21
CA ASP A 24 1.73 -25.78 -18.83
C ASP A 24 1.49 -25.98 -20.35
N HIS A 25 0.87 -25.00 -21.01
CA HIS A 25 0.60 -25.04 -22.45
C HIS A 25 1.75 -24.45 -23.29
N ALA A 26 2.74 -23.82 -22.64
CA ALA A 26 3.95 -23.31 -23.28
C ALA A 26 5.13 -23.34 -22.31
N PRO A 27 6.37 -23.50 -22.83
CA PRO A 27 7.57 -23.46 -22.00
C PRO A 27 7.90 -22.01 -21.54
N PRO A 28 8.51 -21.82 -20.36
CA PRO A 28 8.94 -20.51 -19.85
C PRO A 28 9.80 -19.68 -20.82
N GLU A 29 10.63 -20.34 -21.62
CA GLU A 29 11.54 -19.74 -22.60
C GLU A 29 10.79 -19.02 -23.73
N LEU A 30 9.50 -19.30 -23.91
CA LEU A 30 8.67 -18.58 -24.88
C LEU A 30 8.60 -17.09 -24.51
N LEU A 31 8.42 -16.76 -23.23
CA LEU A 31 8.35 -15.35 -22.79
C LEU A 31 9.64 -14.60 -23.11
N THR A 32 10.80 -15.17 -22.78
CA THR A 32 12.10 -14.52 -23.03
C THR A 32 12.45 -14.45 -24.51
N THR A 33 11.94 -15.39 -25.33
CA THR A 33 12.08 -15.35 -26.79
C THR A 33 11.25 -14.24 -27.40
N GLU A 34 9.95 -14.18 -27.08
CA GLU A 34 9.04 -13.12 -27.53
C GLU A 34 9.55 -11.72 -27.15
N LEU A 35 10.04 -11.56 -25.92
CA LEU A 35 10.63 -10.30 -25.47
C LEU A 35 11.84 -9.88 -26.31
N ARG A 36 12.75 -10.81 -26.61
CA ARG A 36 13.94 -10.52 -27.42
C ARG A 36 13.60 -10.18 -28.86
N GLU A 37 12.63 -10.89 -29.45
CA GLU A 37 12.28 -10.80 -30.88
C GLU A 37 11.30 -9.67 -31.21
N HIS A 38 10.54 -9.20 -30.23
CA HIS A 38 9.47 -8.21 -30.48
C HIS A 38 9.59 -6.94 -29.64
N VAL A 39 10.18 -6.98 -28.44
CA VAL A 39 10.16 -5.84 -27.51
C VAL A 39 11.53 -5.20 -27.31
N LEU A 40 12.49 -5.95 -26.74
CA LEU A 40 13.70 -5.38 -26.13
C LEU A 40 14.65 -4.71 -27.15
N TYR A 41 14.85 -5.31 -28.33
CA TYR A 41 15.75 -4.75 -29.35
C TYR A 41 15.25 -3.43 -29.94
N GLN A 42 13.95 -3.14 -29.81
CA GLN A 42 13.34 -1.93 -30.35
C GLN A 42 13.19 -0.81 -29.32
N LEU A 43 13.49 -1.05 -28.05
CA LEU A 43 13.37 -0.01 -27.03
C LEU A 43 14.33 1.16 -27.32
N PRO A 44 13.91 2.40 -27.03
CA PRO A 44 14.72 3.60 -27.30
C PRO A 44 15.91 3.71 -26.33
N ASP A 45 16.88 4.56 -26.67
CA ASP A 45 17.88 5.01 -25.69
C ASP A 45 17.16 5.80 -24.59
N ILE A 46 17.56 5.57 -23.34
CA ILE A 46 17.03 6.26 -22.15
C ILE A 46 17.11 7.79 -22.31
N ASN A 47 18.20 8.29 -22.91
CA ASN A 47 18.42 9.73 -23.10
C ASN A 47 17.42 10.37 -24.09
N GLN A 48 16.70 9.58 -24.88
CA GLN A 48 15.66 10.04 -25.80
C GLN A 48 14.29 10.14 -25.15
N LEU A 49 14.14 9.65 -23.92
CA LEU A 49 12.88 9.63 -23.20
C LEU A 49 12.73 10.88 -22.34
N THR A 50 11.50 11.35 -22.21
CA THR A 50 11.12 12.23 -21.10
C THR A 50 11.01 11.44 -19.79
N PRO A 51 11.11 12.10 -18.61
CA PRO A 51 10.90 11.42 -17.33
C PRO A 51 9.53 10.71 -17.23
N ALA A 52 8.46 11.30 -17.78
CA ALA A 52 7.14 10.69 -17.80
C ALA A 52 7.08 9.43 -18.68
N GLN A 53 7.73 9.45 -19.85
CA GLN A 53 7.85 8.25 -20.69
C GLN A 53 8.70 7.17 -20.00
N ALA A 54 9.76 7.56 -19.29
CA ALA A 54 10.54 6.62 -18.50
C ALA A 54 9.71 5.97 -17.38
N GLN A 55 8.87 6.73 -16.67
CA GLN A 55 7.95 6.16 -15.67
C GLN A 55 6.99 5.14 -16.29
N ARG A 56 6.38 5.45 -17.45
CA ARG A 56 5.51 4.50 -18.18
C ARG A 56 6.25 3.22 -18.55
N LEU A 57 7.50 3.34 -19.03
CA LEU A 57 8.34 2.17 -19.33
C LEU A 57 8.74 1.40 -18.07
N VAL A 58 9.03 2.07 -16.95
CA VAL A 58 9.31 1.42 -15.67
C VAL A 58 8.11 0.57 -15.22
N VAL A 59 6.88 1.05 -15.37
CA VAL A 59 5.69 0.23 -15.09
C VAL A 59 5.63 -0.98 -16.01
N ASN A 60 5.64 -0.76 -17.32
CA ASN A 60 5.48 -1.84 -18.31
C ASN A 60 6.59 -2.90 -18.19
N LEU A 61 7.86 -2.47 -18.10
CA LEU A 61 9.00 -3.38 -17.97
C LEU A 61 9.09 -4.00 -16.57
N GLY A 62 8.48 -3.38 -15.55
CA GLY A 62 8.34 -3.98 -14.23
C GLY A 62 7.48 -5.25 -14.28
N PHE A 63 6.33 -5.19 -14.95
CA PHE A 63 5.48 -6.37 -15.19
C PHE A 63 6.21 -7.46 -15.99
N VAL A 64 6.99 -7.06 -17.00
CA VAL A 64 7.83 -7.97 -17.78
C VAL A 64 8.87 -8.65 -16.90
N GLY A 65 9.65 -7.88 -16.15
CA GLY A 65 10.75 -8.41 -15.36
C GLY A 65 10.28 -9.33 -14.23
N ALA A 66 9.17 -8.98 -13.57
CA ALA A 66 8.54 -9.84 -12.57
C ALA A 66 8.03 -11.15 -13.17
N SER A 67 7.49 -11.13 -14.40
CA SER A 67 7.05 -12.34 -15.11
C SER A 67 8.23 -13.25 -15.48
N VAL A 68 9.31 -12.67 -16.00
CA VAL A 68 10.56 -13.39 -16.32
C VAL A 68 11.15 -14.03 -15.06
N ALA A 69 11.29 -13.25 -13.98
CA ALA A 69 11.83 -13.72 -12.71
C ALA A 69 11.00 -14.86 -12.11
N ARG A 70 9.67 -14.73 -12.10
CA ARG A 70 8.74 -15.74 -11.62
C ARG A 70 8.94 -17.07 -12.37
N HIS A 71 8.79 -17.05 -13.70
CA HIS A 71 8.81 -18.27 -14.49
C HIS A 71 10.18 -18.96 -14.48
N TYR A 72 11.27 -18.19 -14.49
CA TYR A 72 12.62 -18.73 -14.35
C TYR A 72 12.79 -19.48 -13.02
N GLN A 73 12.43 -18.84 -11.90
CA GLN A 73 12.60 -19.43 -10.57
C GLN A 73 11.68 -20.64 -10.35
N GLU A 74 10.51 -20.67 -10.98
CA GLU A 74 9.55 -21.79 -10.84
C GLU A 74 10.03 -23.04 -11.57
N HIS A 75 10.73 -22.89 -12.70
CA HIS A 75 11.03 -24.00 -13.61
C HIS A 75 12.51 -24.36 -13.72
N THR A 76 13.42 -23.52 -13.20
CA THR A 76 14.87 -23.76 -13.31
C THR A 76 15.45 -24.26 -12.00
N GLU A 77 16.17 -25.39 -12.06
CA GLU A 77 16.92 -25.90 -10.90
C GLU A 77 17.91 -24.85 -10.38
N GLY A 78 17.84 -24.56 -9.08
CA GLY A 78 18.66 -23.53 -8.45
C GLY A 78 18.22 -22.09 -8.78
N GLY A 79 17.11 -21.87 -9.48
CA GLY A 79 16.63 -20.54 -9.85
C GLY A 79 16.41 -19.62 -8.65
N LEU A 80 15.90 -20.16 -7.53
CA LEU A 80 15.73 -19.44 -6.26
C LEU A 80 17.05 -18.99 -5.62
N LEU A 81 18.15 -19.70 -5.87
CA LEU A 81 19.48 -19.36 -5.34
C LEU A 81 20.19 -18.30 -6.20
N HIS A 82 19.77 -18.17 -7.46
CA HIS A 82 20.37 -17.27 -8.46
C HIS A 82 19.29 -16.55 -9.28
N PRO A 83 18.36 -15.81 -8.64
CA PRO A 83 17.24 -15.16 -9.34
C PRO A 83 17.71 -14.15 -10.41
N GLU A 84 18.89 -13.57 -10.25
CA GLU A 84 19.48 -12.63 -11.20
C GLU A 84 19.71 -13.22 -12.59
N ARG A 85 19.89 -14.55 -12.67
CA ARG A 85 20.14 -15.27 -13.92
C ARG A 85 18.89 -15.39 -14.79
N ALA A 86 17.71 -15.08 -14.27
CA ALA A 86 16.48 -14.98 -15.05
C ALA A 86 16.61 -14.01 -16.24
N PHE A 87 17.51 -13.03 -16.12
CA PHE A 87 17.72 -11.97 -17.11
C PHE A 87 18.92 -12.21 -18.02
N ASP A 88 19.61 -13.35 -17.89
CA ASP A 88 20.77 -13.70 -18.73
C ASP A 88 20.36 -13.71 -20.21
N GLY A 89 21.11 -12.99 -21.05
CA GLY A 89 20.85 -12.90 -22.49
C GLY A 89 19.71 -11.97 -22.90
N LEU A 90 19.01 -11.32 -21.95
CA LEU A 90 18.05 -10.26 -22.25
C LEU A 90 18.79 -8.92 -22.44
N ALA A 91 18.90 -8.50 -23.69
CA ALA A 91 19.61 -7.29 -24.09
C ALA A 91 18.67 -6.29 -24.78
N VAL A 92 18.88 -5.00 -24.52
CA VAL A 92 18.04 -3.89 -24.93
C VAL A 92 18.75 -3.03 -25.97
N GLY A 93 18.01 -2.66 -27.02
CA GLY A 93 18.47 -1.75 -28.08
C GLY A 93 19.66 -2.27 -28.90
N GLY A 94 20.17 -1.40 -29.79
CA GLY A 94 21.31 -1.72 -30.67
C GLY A 94 22.64 -1.88 -29.93
N GLU A 95 22.80 -1.20 -28.78
CA GLU A 95 23.98 -1.31 -27.92
C GLU A 95 24.00 -2.58 -27.06
N ARG A 96 22.89 -3.35 -27.07
CA ARG A 96 22.73 -4.61 -26.34
C ARG A 96 22.97 -4.47 -24.83
N ILE A 97 22.43 -3.40 -24.23
CA ILE A 97 22.51 -3.16 -22.78
C ILE A 97 21.72 -4.26 -22.05
N GLY A 98 22.29 -4.89 -21.02
CA GLY A 98 21.57 -5.91 -20.25
C GLY A 98 20.29 -5.36 -19.60
N PHE A 99 19.21 -6.15 -19.59
CA PHE A 99 17.87 -5.72 -19.16
C PHE A 99 17.86 -5.01 -17.79
N ARG A 100 18.51 -5.60 -16.78
CA ARG A 100 18.56 -5.01 -15.43
C ARG A 100 19.28 -3.66 -15.40
N ASN A 101 20.37 -3.50 -16.17
CA ASN A 101 21.11 -2.24 -16.27
C ASN A 101 20.27 -1.17 -16.99
N TYR A 102 19.55 -1.57 -18.04
CA TYR A 102 18.62 -0.67 -18.74
C TYR A 102 17.45 -0.25 -17.83
N PHE A 103 16.87 -1.19 -17.07
CA PHE A 103 15.82 -0.88 -16.10
C PHE A 103 16.32 0.07 -14.99
N ALA A 104 17.51 -0.17 -14.43
CA ALA A 104 18.12 0.71 -13.44
C ALA A 104 18.37 2.12 -14.00
N GLY A 105 18.84 2.22 -15.25
CA GLY A 105 18.99 3.49 -15.95
C GLY A 105 17.66 4.21 -16.17
N LEU A 106 16.60 3.49 -16.57
CA LEU A 106 15.24 4.04 -16.68
C LEU A 106 14.71 4.54 -15.33
N ALA A 107 14.87 3.75 -14.26
CA ALA A 107 14.47 4.12 -12.91
C ALA A 107 15.16 5.41 -12.46
N GLY A 108 16.46 5.55 -12.72
CA GLY A 108 17.22 6.78 -12.50
C GLY A 108 16.69 7.96 -13.33
N HIS A 109 16.40 7.73 -14.61
CA HIS A 109 15.89 8.76 -15.53
C HIS A 109 14.47 9.26 -15.19
N THR A 110 13.70 8.52 -14.38
CA THR A 110 12.43 9.04 -13.85
C THR A 110 12.63 10.28 -12.96
N GLY A 111 13.82 10.47 -12.38
CA GLY A 111 14.12 11.56 -11.45
C GLY A 111 13.38 11.46 -10.10
N THR A 112 12.81 10.31 -9.78
CA THR A 112 12.01 10.09 -8.55
C THR A 112 12.74 9.30 -7.45
N GLY A 113 13.96 8.84 -7.75
CA GLY A 113 14.70 7.90 -6.91
C GLY A 113 14.02 6.53 -6.79
N HIS A 114 13.31 6.11 -7.85
CA HIS A 114 12.68 4.80 -7.97
C HIS A 114 13.71 3.67 -7.86
N TYR A 115 13.28 2.54 -7.31
CA TYR A 115 14.12 1.36 -7.13
C TYR A 115 14.51 0.71 -8.48
N ASP A 116 15.59 -0.08 -8.51
CA ASP A 116 16.14 -0.68 -9.73
C ASP A 116 15.44 -2.00 -10.14
N ARG A 117 14.23 -2.23 -9.59
CA ARG A 117 13.25 -3.24 -10.00
C ARG A 117 11.84 -2.66 -9.88
N ASP A 118 10.81 -3.44 -10.23
CA ASP A 118 9.43 -3.07 -9.93
C ASP A 118 9.23 -2.85 -8.41
N SER A 119 8.46 -1.83 -8.06
CA SER A 119 8.16 -1.42 -6.68
C SER A 119 6.66 -1.23 -6.48
N TYR A 120 6.22 -0.96 -5.25
CA TYR A 120 4.82 -0.61 -5.00
C TYR A 120 4.37 0.61 -5.82
N ALA A 121 5.26 1.60 -6.00
CA ALA A 121 4.98 2.78 -6.81
C ALA A 121 4.70 2.43 -8.27
N SER A 122 5.54 1.62 -8.91
CA SER A 122 5.33 1.23 -10.32
C SER A 122 4.20 0.21 -10.48
N LEU A 123 4.03 -0.71 -9.54
CA LEU A 123 3.08 -1.81 -9.65
C LEU A 123 1.63 -1.36 -9.43
N VAL A 124 1.41 -0.46 -8.47
CA VAL A 124 0.08 -0.02 -8.06
C VAL A 124 -0.14 1.44 -8.43
N ARG A 125 0.64 2.35 -7.85
CA ARG A 125 0.34 3.79 -7.91
C ARG A 125 0.40 4.33 -9.32
N TRP A 126 1.48 4.06 -10.06
CA TRP A 126 1.65 4.56 -11.42
C TRP A 126 0.82 3.77 -12.43
N ASN A 127 0.62 2.47 -12.18
CA ASN A 127 -0.12 1.57 -13.05
C ASN A 127 -1.62 1.90 -13.14
N VAL A 128 -2.28 2.06 -12.00
CA VAL A 128 -3.69 2.45 -11.96
C VAL A 128 -3.80 3.94 -12.25
N GLY A 129 -4.79 4.33 -13.07
CA GLY A 129 -5.06 5.73 -13.40
C GLY A 129 -5.26 6.62 -12.17
N THR A 130 -5.27 7.93 -12.40
CA THR A 130 -5.41 8.91 -11.32
C THR A 130 -6.70 8.71 -10.53
N VAL A 131 -6.60 8.74 -9.20
CA VAL A 131 -7.74 8.65 -8.28
C VAL A 131 -7.90 9.97 -7.53
N LEU A 132 -9.13 10.47 -7.49
CA LEU A 132 -9.54 11.65 -6.73
C LEU A 132 -10.36 11.22 -5.51
N VAL A 133 -10.06 11.82 -4.36
CA VAL A 133 -10.87 11.67 -3.15
C VAL A 133 -11.56 12.98 -2.85
N ARG A 134 -12.89 12.95 -2.87
CA ARG A 134 -13.74 14.10 -2.56
C ARG A 134 -14.42 13.95 -1.22
N LEU A 135 -14.53 15.07 -0.51
CA LEU A 135 -15.25 15.22 0.74
C LEU A 135 -16.02 16.53 0.67
N HIS A 136 -17.35 16.48 0.82
CA HIS A 136 -18.23 17.65 0.58
C HIS A 136 -18.06 18.25 -0.82
N GLU A 137 -17.94 17.41 -1.85
CA GLU A 137 -17.72 17.81 -3.26
C GLU A 137 -16.34 18.45 -3.54
N GLU A 138 -15.58 18.82 -2.51
CA GLU A 138 -14.22 19.35 -2.62
C GLU A 138 -13.21 18.21 -2.78
N VAL A 139 -12.22 18.37 -3.69
CA VAL A 139 -11.10 17.42 -3.83
C VAL A 139 -10.15 17.61 -2.66
N VAL A 140 -10.04 16.61 -1.80
CA VAL A 140 -9.13 16.62 -0.64
C VAL A 140 -7.77 16.06 -1.01
N ALA A 141 -7.74 15.04 -1.87
CA ALA A 141 -6.51 14.48 -2.38
C ALA A 141 -6.65 13.95 -3.81
N GLU A 142 -5.53 14.00 -4.51
CA GLU A 142 -5.30 13.38 -5.80
C GLU A 142 -4.10 12.44 -5.68
N LEU A 143 -4.26 11.21 -6.17
CA LEU A 143 -3.20 10.22 -6.26
C LEU A 143 -2.95 9.88 -7.74
N PRO A 144 -1.93 10.49 -8.39
CA PRO A 144 -1.75 10.41 -9.83
C PRO A 144 -1.34 9.00 -10.30
N GLY A 145 -1.84 8.60 -11.46
CA GLY A 145 -1.30 7.51 -12.27
C GLY A 145 -0.41 8.05 -13.39
N VAL A 146 0.32 7.18 -14.10
CA VAL A 146 1.11 7.60 -15.29
C VAL A 146 0.43 7.26 -16.61
N PHE A 147 -0.71 6.56 -16.53
CA PHE A 147 -1.56 6.19 -17.65
C PHE A 147 -2.94 6.85 -17.53
N ASP A 148 -3.42 7.34 -18.66
CA ASP A 148 -4.69 8.02 -18.90
C ASP A 148 -5.58 7.23 -19.88
N ASP A 149 -5.22 5.97 -20.15
CA ASP A 149 -5.93 5.12 -21.12
C ASP A 149 -7.07 4.28 -20.49
N GLY A 150 -7.38 4.51 -19.20
CA GLY A 150 -8.40 3.78 -18.46
C GLY A 150 -8.08 2.29 -18.24
N ARG A 151 -6.87 1.82 -18.57
CA ARG A 151 -6.47 0.41 -18.48
C ARG A 151 -5.47 0.17 -17.36
N VAL A 152 -5.65 -0.95 -16.67
CA VAL A 152 -4.74 -1.41 -15.62
C VAL A 152 -3.89 -2.55 -16.17
N ARG A 153 -2.57 -2.40 -16.17
CA ARG A 153 -1.63 -3.46 -16.55
C ARG A 153 -1.68 -4.54 -15.48
N SER A 154 -1.58 -5.79 -15.92
CA SER A 154 -1.78 -6.97 -15.07
C SER A 154 -0.93 -8.12 -15.57
N TYR A 155 -0.54 -9.03 -14.69
CA TYR A 155 0.21 -10.22 -15.03
C TYR A 155 -0.61 -11.24 -15.80
N THR A 156 -1.90 -11.37 -15.51
CA THR A 156 -2.75 -12.46 -16.01
C THR A 156 -3.95 -12.00 -16.82
N GLY A 157 -4.22 -10.70 -16.87
CA GLY A 157 -5.38 -10.17 -17.59
C GLY A 157 -6.72 -10.46 -16.90
N THR A 158 -6.72 -11.06 -15.71
CA THR A 158 -7.95 -11.40 -15.00
C THR A 158 -8.63 -10.18 -14.40
N ALA A 159 -9.96 -10.20 -14.32
CA ALA A 159 -10.72 -9.12 -13.71
C ALA A 159 -10.42 -8.97 -12.21
N GLY A 160 -10.19 -10.09 -11.51
CA GLY A 160 -9.89 -10.07 -10.09
C GLY A 160 -8.54 -9.41 -9.76
N GLU A 161 -7.53 -9.61 -10.61
CA GLU A 161 -6.25 -8.92 -10.49
C GLU A 161 -6.38 -7.39 -10.64
N ARG A 162 -7.11 -6.94 -11.67
CA ARG A 162 -7.35 -5.50 -11.86
C ARG A 162 -8.13 -4.89 -10.69
N ARG A 163 -9.14 -5.59 -10.16
CA ARG A 163 -9.91 -5.13 -8.98
C ARG A 163 -9.05 -5.06 -7.74
N PHE A 164 -8.09 -5.97 -7.56
CA PHE A 164 -7.14 -5.91 -6.46
C PHE A 164 -6.24 -4.66 -6.57
N PHE A 165 -5.66 -4.38 -7.75
CA PHE A 165 -4.89 -3.14 -7.93
C PHE A 165 -5.72 -1.89 -7.68
N LEU A 166 -6.97 -1.86 -8.15
CA LEU A 166 -7.89 -0.75 -7.90
C LEU A 166 -8.17 -0.58 -6.40
N LEU A 167 -8.43 -1.66 -5.67
CA LEU A 167 -8.62 -1.63 -4.21
C LEU A 167 -7.43 -0.98 -3.51
N VAL A 168 -6.20 -1.41 -3.84
CA VAL A 168 -4.99 -0.90 -3.19
C VAL A 168 -4.79 0.58 -3.51
N LYS A 169 -4.92 0.99 -4.78
CA LYS A 169 -4.81 2.39 -5.20
C LYS A 169 -5.87 3.28 -4.54
N GLN A 170 -7.12 2.83 -4.49
CA GLN A 170 -8.20 3.57 -3.82
C GLN A 170 -7.95 3.69 -2.31
N GLY A 171 -7.45 2.62 -1.69
CA GLY A 171 -7.03 2.63 -0.29
C GLY A 171 -5.97 3.70 -0.04
N GLU A 172 -4.85 3.65 -0.78
CA GLU A 172 -3.76 4.62 -0.69
C GLU A 172 -4.26 6.07 -0.91
N ALA A 173 -5.17 6.30 -1.87
CA ALA A 173 -5.71 7.63 -2.14
C ALA A 173 -6.52 8.18 -0.94
N ILE A 174 -7.31 7.34 -0.27
CA ILE A 174 -8.02 7.74 0.96
C ILE A 174 -7.03 7.98 2.10
N GLU A 175 -5.99 7.14 2.22
CA GLU A 175 -4.92 7.33 3.21
C GLU A 175 -4.19 8.66 3.02
N ARG A 176 -3.87 9.02 1.77
CA ARG A 176 -3.33 10.33 1.39
C ARG A 176 -4.26 11.45 1.80
N ALA A 177 -5.57 11.34 1.54
CA ALA A 177 -6.55 12.34 1.94
C ALA A 177 -6.58 12.56 3.46
N VAL A 178 -6.46 11.49 4.24
CA VAL A 178 -6.32 11.58 5.70
C VAL A 178 -5.05 12.35 6.06
N ASN A 179 -3.91 12.00 5.48
CA ASN A 179 -2.63 12.66 5.78
C ASN A 179 -2.62 14.13 5.34
N CYS A 180 -3.23 14.50 4.22
CA CYS A 180 -3.38 15.91 3.79
C CYS A 180 -4.14 16.78 4.82
N LEU A 181 -5.05 16.18 5.60
CA LEU A 181 -5.74 16.88 6.69
C LEU A 181 -4.90 16.99 7.96
N LEU A 182 -4.10 15.97 8.27
CA LEU A 182 -3.35 15.84 9.52
C LEU A 182 -1.95 16.45 9.48
N GLU A 183 -1.23 16.36 8.36
CA GLU A 183 0.13 16.90 8.21
C GLU A 183 0.26 18.37 8.56
N PRO A 184 -0.67 19.28 8.18
CA PRO A 184 -0.60 20.67 8.59
C PRO A 184 -0.60 20.88 10.11
N LEU A 185 -1.12 19.92 10.88
CA LEU A 185 -1.12 19.96 12.34
C LEU A 185 0.27 19.65 12.94
N THR A 186 1.23 19.19 12.14
CA THR A 186 2.62 18.94 12.60
C THR A 186 3.45 20.23 12.77
N GLY A 187 2.97 21.37 12.25
CA GLY A 187 3.67 22.65 12.38
C GLY A 187 3.82 23.09 13.84
N GLU A 188 4.95 23.70 14.17
CA GLU A 188 5.34 24.10 15.55
C GLU A 188 4.26 24.92 16.27
N HIS A 189 3.57 25.80 15.55
CA HIS A 189 2.53 26.70 16.08
C HIS A 189 1.09 26.24 15.82
N ALA A 190 0.89 24.99 15.39
CA ALA A 190 -0.46 24.46 15.22
C ALA A 190 -1.14 24.24 16.59
N ASP A 191 -2.25 24.93 16.83
CA ASP A 191 -3.16 24.70 17.96
C ASP A 191 -3.95 23.41 17.73
N LEU A 192 -3.71 22.38 18.56
CA LEU A 192 -4.31 21.03 18.40
C LEU A 192 -5.64 20.88 19.13
N ILE A 193 -6.01 21.85 19.99
CA ILE A 193 -7.28 21.87 20.72
C ILE A 193 -8.32 22.81 20.10
N GLY A 194 -7.87 23.71 19.23
CA GLY A 194 -8.66 24.71 18.53
C GLY A 194 -9.64 24.13 17.52
N GLU A 195 -10.58 24.97 17.07
CA GLU A 195 -11.67 24.58 16.19
C GLU A 195 -11.19 24.02 14.84
N ASN A 196 -10.15 24.62 14.25
CA ASN A 196 -9.58 24.16 12.98
C ASN A 196 -8.98 22.75 13.09
N ALA A 197 -8.21 22.46 14.15
CA ALA A 197 -7.65 21.13 14.37
C ALA A 197 -8.76 20.10 14.60
N ARG A 198 -9.75 20.42 15.44
CA ARG A 198 -10.92 19.55 15.66
C ARG A 198 -11.70 19.27 14.37
N HIS A 199 -11.90 20.28 13.53
CA HIS A 199 -12.53 20.11 12.22
C HIS A 199 -11.73 19.12 11.35
N ARG A 200 -10.42 19.33 11.19
CA ARG A 200 -9.54 18.44 10.42
C ARG A 200 -9.53 17.01 10.94
N VAL A 201 -9.46 16.84 12.25
CA VAL A 201 -9.50 15.54 12.93
C VAL A 201 -10.82 14.80 12.69
N ARG A 202 -11.95 15.52 12.70
CA ARG A 202 -13.27 14.94 12.38
C ARG A 202 -13.34 14.49 10.93
N GLU A 203 -12.95 15.34 9.98
CA GLU A 203 -12.92 14.98 8.55
C GLU A 203 -11.97 13.80 8.28
N ALA A 204 -10.79 13.78 8.91
CA ALA A 204 -9.86 12.65 8.83
C ALA A 204 -10.47 11.35 9.39
N THR A 205 -11.27 11.45 10.46
CA THR A 205 -12.00 10.29 11.02
C THR A 205 -13.06 9.77 10.04
N VAL A 206 -13.76 10.65 9.33
CA VAL A 206 -14.74 10.29 8.27
C VAL A 206 -14.04 9.53 7.13
N LEU A 207 -12.89 10.03 6.68
CA LEU A 207 -12.10 9.37 5.63
C LEU A 207 -11.58 7.99 6.06
N LEU A 208 -11.08 7.84 7.30
CA LEU A 208 -10.70 6.52 7.83
C LEU A 208 -11.91 5.57 7.93
N ALA A 209 -13.09 6.07 8.27
CA ALA A 209 -14.31 5.25 8.26
C ALA A 209 -14.65 4.76 6.84
N ALA A 210 -14.47 5.62 5.82
CA ALA A 210 -14.65 5.25 4.42
C ALA A 210 -13.61 4.21 3.96
N LEU A 211 -12.35 4.36 4.35
CA LEU A 211 -11.29 3.38 4.08
C LEU A 211 -11.60 2.02 4.72
N ARG A 212 -12.05 2.03 5.99
CA ARG A 212 -12.50 0.81 6.66
C ARG A 212 -13.63 0.14 5.88
N ARG A 213 -14.63 0.92 5.44
CA ARG A 213 -15.76 0.40 4.66
C ARG A 213 -15.27 -0.21 3.35
N LEU A 214 -14.37 0.46 2.61
CA LEU A 214 -13.77 -0.07 1.39
C LEU A 214 -13.16 -1.47 1.62
N PHE A 215 -12.38 -1.64 2.70
CA PHE A 215 -11.78 -2.94 3.04
C PHE A 215 -12.81 -3.99 3.45
N VAL A 216 -13.81 -3.62 4.25
CA VAL A 216 -14.88 -4.54 4.68
C VAL A 216 -15.74 -4.97 3.51
N ASP A 217 -16.15 -4.04 2.64
CA ASP A 217 -16.97 -4.32 1.47
C ASP A 217 -16.21 -5.28 0.54
N PHE A 218 -14.95 -4.99 0.22
CA PHE A 218 -14.13 -5.92 -0.56
C PHE A 218 -13.97 -7.28 0.12
N ALA A 219 -13.79 -7.30 1.45
CA ALA A 219 -13.69 -8.53 2.23
C ALA A 219 -15.01 -9.29 2.38
N THR A 220 -16.16 -8.79 1.93
CA THR A 220 -17.47 -9.47 2.03
C THR A 220 -18.01 -9.90 0.66
N LEU A 221 -17.56 -9.26 -0.41
CA LEU A 221 -17.89 -9.63 -1.78
C LEU A 221 -17.48 -11.09 -2.10
N PRO A 222 -18.21 -11.75 -3.02
CA PRO A 222 -17.88 -13.11 -3.44
C PRO A 222 -16.60 -13.14 -4.31
N PRO A 223 -15.91 -14.29 -4.44
CA PRO A 223 -14.65 -14.40 -5.18
C PRO A 223 -14.70 -13.90 -6.62
N GLU A 224 -15.82 -14.06 -7.31
CA GLU A 224 -16.03 -13.64 -8.70
C GLU A 224 -16.07 -12.11 -8.86
N GLN A 225 -16.34 -11.39 -7.76
CA GLN A 225 -16.37 -9.94 -7.67
C GLN A 225 -15.10 -9.36 -7.02
N THR A 226 -14.21 -10.21 -6.53
CA THR A 226 -12.93 -9.85 -5.90
C THR A 226 -11.81 -10.62 -6.59
N MET A 227 -10.91 -11.23 -5.84
CA MET A 227 -9.90 -12.17 -6.30
C MET A 227 -10.00 -13.41 -5.40
N ALA A 228 -10.10 -14.61 -5.97
CA ALA A 228 -10.10 -15.84 -5.16
C ALA A 228 -8.80 -15.96 -4.33
N PRO A 229 -8.85 -16.42 -3.07
CA PRO A 229 -7.65 -16.59 -2.25
C PRO A 229 -6.58 -17.49 -2.90
N GLU A 230 -7.00 -18.53 -3.62
CA GLU A 230 -6.11 -19.41 -4.36
C GLU A 230 -5.41 -18.67 -5.50
N MET A 231 -6.16 -17.86 -6.27
CA MET A 231 -5.58 -17.00 -7.32
C MET A 231 -4.59 -15.99 -6.71
N PHE A 232 -4.91 -15.42 -5.54
CA PHE A 232 -4.01 -14.52 -4.84
C PHE A 232 -2.71 -15.22 -4.44
N MET A 233 -2.81 -16.35 -3.73
CA MET A 233 -1.67 -17.06 -3.16
C MET A 233 -0.81 -17.76 -4.21
N ASP A 234 -1.42 -18.39 -5.20
CA ASP A 234 -0.74 -19.33 -6.09
C ASP A 234 -0.28 -18.69 -7.39
N VAL A 235 -0.90 -17.58 -7.78
CA VAL A 235 -0.62 -16.95 -9.07
C VAL A 235 -0.13 -15.53 -8.85
N PHE A 236 -1.01 -14.63 -8.40
CA PHE A 236 -0.74 -13.20 -8.34
C PHE A 236 0.47 -12.87 -7.45
N ARG A 237 0.47 -13.37 -6.21
CA ARG A 237 1.53 -13.12 -5.24
C ARG A 237 2.89 -13.65 -5.68
N GLN A 238 2.92 -14.72 -6.49
CA GLN A 238 4.17 -15.35 -6.93
C GLN A 238 4.94 -14.48 -7.95
N PHE A 239 4.31 -13.46 -8.53
CA PHE A 239 5.01 -12.46 -9.34
C PHE A 239 5.86 -11.49 -8.50
N ALA A 240 5.65 -11.41 -7.18
CA ALA A 240 6.49 -10.64 -6.27
C ALA A 240 7.75 -11.44 -5.82
N ALA A 241 8.28 -12.29 -6.70
CA ALA A 241 9.56 -12.97 -6.49
C ALA A 241 10.73 -11.99 -6.58
N HIS A 242 11.88 -12.43 -6.09
CA HIS A 242 13.13 -11.68 -6.11
C HIS A 242 13.67 -11.58 -7.55
N TRP A 243 14.18 -10.42 -7.95
CA TRP A 243 15.05 -10.26 -9.14
C TRP A 243 16.53 -10.45 -8.75
N THR A 244 16.86 -10.20 -7.48
CA THR A 244 18.12 -10.53 -6.81
C THR A 244 17.88 -10.97 -5.38
N LEU A 245 18.80 -11.72 -4.78
CA LEU A 245 18.67 -12.25 -3.43
C LEU A 245 18.40 -11.19 -2.34
N ASP A 246 18.94 -9.98 -2.50
CA ASP A 246 18.89 -8.93 -1.49
C ASP A 246 17.89 -7.80 -1.82
N ASP A 247 17.10 -7.96 -2.88
CA ASP A 247 16.10 -6.94 -3.23
C ASP A 247 14.86 -6.97 -2.34
N ILE A 248 14.04 -5.92 -2.47
CA ILE A 248 12.76 -5.77 -1.80
C ILE A 248 11.64 -5.83 -2.85
N PRO A 249 10.90 -6.94 -2.94
CA PRO A 249 9.76 -7.05 -3.84
C PRO A 249 8.61 -6.11 -3.49
N PRO A 250 7.73 -5.78 -4.44
CA PRO A 250 6.55 -4.96 -4.17
C PRO A 250 5.65 -5.60 -3.10
N SER A 251 5.07 -4.75 -2.26
CA SER A 251 4.30 -5.17 -1.09
C SER A 251 3.36 -4.08 -0.62
N GLY A 252 2.19 -4.44 -0.08
CA GLY A 252 1.34 -3.47 0.62
C GLY A 252 2.01 -2.84 1.86
N ALA A 253 3.09 -3.45 2.35
CA ALA A 253 3.98 -2.88 3.35
C ALA A 253 4.66 -1.56 2.93
N LEU A 254 4.76 -1.34 1.62
CA LEU A 254 5.43 -0.20 1.00
C LEU A 254 4.44 0.93 0.67
N ASP A 255 3.21 0.88 1.18
CA ASP A 255 2.29 2.02 1.13
C ASP A 255 2.86 3.16 2.00
N PRO A 256 3.32 4.27 1.40
CA PRO A 256 3.94 5.34 2.16
C PRO A 256 2.94 6.10 3.01
N GLU A 257 1.67 6.17 2.62
CA GLU A 257 0.66 6.92 3.37
C GLU A 257 0.28 6.18 4.66
N ALA A 258 0.33 4.85 4.65
CA ALA A 258 0.18 4.01 5.84
C ALA A 258 1.35 4.22 6.81
N LEU A 259 2.58 4.20 6.29
CA LEU A 259 3.80 4.43 7.06
C LEU A 259 3.79 5.84 7.68
N LYS A 260 3.51 6.87 6.89
CA LYS A 260 3.41 8.27 7.36
C LYS A 260 2.39 8.39 8.47
N ARG A 261 1.19 7.79 8.32
CA ARG A 261 0.14 7.87 9.32
C ARG A 261 0.53 7.24 10.66
N ASP A 262 1.28 6.15 10.66
CA ASP A 262 1.78 5.55 11.90
C ASP A 262 2.80 6.45 12.62
N PHE A 263 3.64 7.20 11.91
CA PHE A 263 4.54 8.16 12.54
C PHE A 263 3.84 9.46 12.93
N LEU A 264 2.84 9.90 12.17
CA LEU A 264 1.97 11.04 12.54
C LEU A 264 1.19 10.78 13.83
N LEU A 265 0.56 9.60 13.94
CA LEU A 265 -0.32 9.25 15.05
C LEU A 265 0.39 8.48 16.18
N GLY A 266 1.62 8.05 15.95
CA GLY A 266 2.37 7.20 16.86
C GLY A 266 1.92 5.74 16.85
N ILE A 267 2.89 4.85 17.04
CA ILE A 267 2.66 3.42 17.18
C ILE A 267 3.57 2.85 18.27
N ALA A 268 2.96 2.20 19.26
CA ALA A 268 3.67 1.62 20.40
C ALA A 268 4.17 0.19 20.12
N GLU A 269 4.83 -0.04 18.98
CA GLU A 269 5.51 -1.30 18.65
C GLU A 269 7.04 -1.10 18.71
N PRO A 270 7.75 -1.79 19.62
CA PRO A 270 9.20 -1.66 19.72
C PRO A 270 9.93 -2.03 18.42
N GLY A 271 10.85 -1.17 17.97
CA GLY A 271 11.67 -1.40 16.78
C GLY A 271 10.95 -1.21 15.45
N TYR A 272 9.73 -0.66 15.46
CA TYR A 272 8.97 -0.35 14.24
C TYR A 272 9.72 0.59 13.29
N ASP A 273 10.43 1.57 13.85
CA ASP A 273 11.30 2.51 13.14
C ASP A 273 12.37 1.79 12.29
N ARG A 274 13.06 0.81 12.89
CA ARG A 274 14.08 0.00 12.22
C ARG A 274 13.47 -0.82 11.10
N GLN A 275 12.27 -1.36 11.33
CA GLN A 275 11.57 -2.11 10.31
C GLN A 275 11.14 -1.22 9.13
N ALA A 276 10.58 -0.04 9.39
CA ALA A 276 10.23 0.91 8.34
C ALA A 276 11.47 1.31 7.53
N ARG A 277 12.61 1.59 8.18
CA ARG A 277 13.88 1.91 7.51
C ARG A 277 14.39 0.81 6.57
N ARG A 278 14.12 -0.46 6.87
CA ARG A 278 14.47 -1.57 5.96
C ARG A 278 13.72 -1.51 4.64
N LEU A 279 12.56 -0.86 4.60
CA LEU A 279 11.72 -0.73 3.41
C LEU A 279 12.12 0.46 2.53
N PHE A 280 12.90 1.42 3.07
CA PHE A 280 13.22 2.68 2.39
C PHE A 280 13.82 2.50 0.99
N PRO A 281 14.73 1.55 0.72
CA PRO A 281 15.29 1.38 -0.62
C PRO A 281 14.22 1.20 -1.72
N ALA A 282 13.07 0.61 -1.39
CA ALA A 282 11.96 0.38 -2.33
C ALA A 282 10.89 1.49 -2.36
N LEU A 283 11.06 2.55 -1.57
CA LEU A 283 10.23 3.77 -1.64
C LEU A 283 10.81 4.78 -2.62
N LEU A 284 10.05 5.79 -3.01
CA LEU A 284 10.56 6.94 -3.77
C LEU A 284 11.38 7.87 -2.86
N GLU A 285 12.25 8.70 -3.45
CA GLU A 285 13.11 9.60 -2.67
C GLU A 285 12.33 10.55 -1.76
N ARG A 286 11.31 11.20 -2.32
CA ARG A 286 10.43 12.11 -1.58
C ARG A 286 9.76 11.41 -0.40
N GLU A 287 9.30 10.17 -0.59
CA GLU A 287 8.62 9.40 0.46
C GLU A 287 9.56 9.04 1.59
N ARG A 288 10.80 8.63 1.27
CA ARG A 288 11.84 8.40 2.27
C ARG A 288 12.09 9.65 3.11
N THR A 289 12.23 10.81 2.47
CA THR A 289 12.47 12.08 3.15
C THR A 289 11.30 12.48 4.06
N GLU A 290 10.06 12.38 3.56
CA GLU A 290 8.86 12.71 4.35
C GLU A 290 8.71 11.77 5.56
N ILE A 291 8.86 10.46 5.37
CA ILE A 291 8.75 9.49 6.46
C ILE A 291 9.89 9.69 7.47
N ALA A 292 11.13 9.88 7.01
CA ALA A 292 12.26 10.14 7.92
C ALA A 292 12.04 11.39 8.77
N GLY A 293 11.53 12.48 8.19
CA GLY A 293 11.19 13.69 8.93
C GLY A 293 10.14 13.44 10.02
N LEU A 294 9.13 12.61 9.75
CA LEU A 294 8.12 12.23 10.75
C LEU A 294 8.67 11.30 11.84
N MET A 295 9.65 10.45 11.52
CA MET A 295 10.29 9.57 12.51
C MET A 295 11.05 10.36 13.59
N ASP A 296 11.59 11.51 13.24
CA ASP A 296 12.40 12.35 14.13
C ASP A 296 11.56 13.41 14.87
N ALA A 297 10.27 13.54 14.54
CA ALA A 297 9.35 14.53 15.13
C ALA A 297 8.45 13.93 16.23
N PRO A 298 8.03 14.72 17.22
CA PRO A 298 6.98 14.31 18.15
C PRO A 298 5.67 14.03 17.41
N THR A 299 4.98 12.95 17.79
CA THR A 299 3.71 12.57 17.16
C THR A 299 2.59 13.53 17.52
N LEU A 300 1.53 13.59 16.72
CA LEU A 300 0.38 14.47 16.98
C LEU A 300 -0.26 14.20 18.35
N PRO A 301 -0.47 12.95 18.80
CA PRO A 301 -0.97 12.71 20.16
C PRO A 301 -0.01 13.14 21.26
N GLN A 302 1.31 13.00 21.06
CA GLN A 302 2.30 13.48 22.04
C GLN A 302 2.23 15.01 22.19
N ARG A 303 2.13 15.73 21.06
CA ARG A 303 2.00 17.19 21.06
C ARG A 303 0.69 17.66 21.66
N LEU A 304 -0.42 16.99 21.32
CA LEU A 304 -1.74 17.28 21.89
C LEU A 304 -1.73 17.16 23.42
N LEU A 305 -1.15 16.08 23.96
CA LEU A 305 -1.06 15.88 25.40
C LEU A 305 -0.19 16.97 26.04
N ALA A 306 0.95 17.30 25.44
CA ALA A 306 1.82 18.36 25.93
C ALA A 306 1.11 19.72 25.98
N GLU A 307 0.30 20.04 24.97
CA GLU A 307 -0.47 21.29 24.88
C GLU A 307 -1.50 21.44 26.01
N ILE A 308 -2.09 20.33 26.47
CA ILE A 308 -3.01 20.32 27.62
C ILE A 308 -2.29 20.09 28.97
N GLY A 309 -0.95 20.09 28.98
CA GLY A 309 -0.15 19.93 30.20
C GLY A 309 -0.09 18.50 30.74
N CYS A 310 -0.25 17.49 29.89
CA CYS A 310 -0.18 16.07 30.24
C CYS A 310 0.84 15.32 29.36
N ASN A 311 1.14 14.08 29.75
CA ASN A 311 1.83 13.09 28.92
C ASN A 311 1.07 11.75 28.90
N ASP A 312 1.52 10.77 28.10
CA ASP A 312 0.86 9.46 27.98
C ASP A 312 0.81 8.70 29.32
N CYS A 313 1.84 8.80 30.15
CA CYS A 313 1.85 8.18 31.47
C CYS A 313 0.79 8.80 32.40
N ASP A 314 0.64 10.13 32.39
CA ASP A 314 -0.36 10.83 33.20
C ASP A 314 -1.77 10.32 32.87
N VAL A 315 -2.11 10.27 31.57
CA VAL A 315 -3.44 9.83 31.10
C VAL A 315 -3.71 8.36 31.44
N ARG A 316 -2.68 7.49 31.44
CA ARG A 316 -2.82 6.08 31.82
C ARG A 316 -3.04 5.86 33.31
N LEU A 317 -2.59 6.79 34.17
CA LEU A 317 -2.69 6.69 35.62
C LEU A 317 -3.96 7.35 36.17
N CYS A 318 -4.65 8.18 35.38
CA CYS A 318 -5.92 8.78 35.75
C CYS A 318 -7.01 7.74 36.04
N ASP A 319 -7.82 8.00 37.07
CA ASP A 319 -9.07 7.27 37.27
C ASP A 319 -10.21 7.81 36.39
N ASP A 320 -11.36 7.15 36.38
CA ASP A 320 -12.53 7.57 35.59
C ASP A 320 -12.99 9.01 35.91
N GLY A 321 -12.80 9.47 37.15
CA GLY A 321 -13.15 10.82 37.58
C GLY A 321 -12.19 11.87 37.03
N ASP A 322 -10.89 11.58 37.08
CA ASP A 322 -9.83 12.37 36.46
C ASP A 322 -10.02 12.49 34.95
N LEU A 323 -10.27 11.36 34.28
CA LEU A 323 -10.50 11.34 32.83
C LEU A 323 -11.74 12.14 32.43
N ARG A 324 -12.84 12.05 33.20
CA ARG A 324 -14.03 12.89 32.98
C ARG A 324 -13.72 14.38 33.13
N ARG A 325 -12.98 14.76 34.18
CA ARG A 325 -12.55 16.15 34.37
C ARG A 325 -11.68 16.61 33.21
N LEU A 326 -10.73 15.79 32.77
CA LEU A 326 -9.83 16.12 31.66
C LEU A 326 -10.61 16.37 30.37
N VAL A 327 -11.56 15.50 30.02
CA VAL A 327 -12.43 15.66 28.84
C VAL A 327 -13.33 16.88 28.97
N ALA A 328 -13.88 17.15 30.16
CA ALA A 328 -14.72 18.32 30.40
C ALA A 328 -13.96 19.65 30.19
N HIS A 329 -12.67 19.70 30.59
CA HIS A 329 -11.82 20.87 30.37
C HIS A 329 -11.26 20.94 28.93
N HIS A 330 -11.05 19.79 28.29
CA HIS A 330 -10.51 19.69 26.93
C HIS A 330 -11.36 18.80 26.01
N PRO A 331 -12.52 19.30 25.53
CA PRO A 331 -13.43 18.51 24.68
C PRO A 331 -12.82 18.02 23.36
N ALA A 332 -11.72 18.64 22.90
CA ALA A 332 -10.97 18.21 21.72
C ALA A 332 -10.48 16.76 21.83
N LEU A 333 -10.21 16.27 23.06
CA LEU A 333 -9.77 14.90 23.30
C LEU A 333 -10.75 13.83 22.77
N ILE A 334 -12.04 14.15 22.71
CA ILE A 334 -13.06 13.24 22.16
C ILE A 334 -12.84 13.06 20.65
N ASP A 335 -12.57 14.15 19.93
CA ASP A 335 -12.36 14.14 18.48
C ASP A 335 -11.08 13.36 18.15
N TRP A 336 -10.00 13.61 18.88
CA TRP A 336 -8.72 12.90 18.74
C TRP A 336 -8.82 11.41 19.11
N TYR A 337 -9.55 11.08 20.18
CA TYR A 337 -9.83 9.67 20.54
C TYR A 337 -10.54 8.95 19.39
N ARG A 338 -11.57 9.57 18.81
CA ARG A 338 -12.33 8.97 17.69
C ARG A 338 -11.45 8.73 16.47
N LEU A 339 -10.55 9.65 16.13
CA LEU A 339 -9.58 9.47 15.05
C LEU A 339 -8.68 8.26 15.31
N LEU A 340 -8.04 8.19 16.49
CA LEU A 340 -7.13 7.10 16.85
C LEU A 340 -7.84 5.74 16.92
N ALA A 341 -9.06 5.71 17.47
CA ALA A 341 -9.89 4.53 17.51
C ALA A 341 -10.30 4.06 16.10
N MET A 342 -10.61 5.00 15.19
CA MET A 342 -10.92 4.65 13.80
C MET A 342 -9.69 4.16 13.03
N HIS A 343 -8.51 4.76 13.24
CA HIS A 343 -7.23 4.25 12.68
C HIS A 343 -6.98 2.80 13.13
N ALA A 344 -7.19 2.50 14.42
CA ALA A 344 -7.09 1.13 14.93
C ALA A 344 -8.12 0.19 14.29
N ARG A 345 -9.36 0.64 14.04
CA ARG A 345 -10.39 -0.15 13.33
C ARG A 345 -10.04 -0.41 11.86
N VAL A 346 -9.43 0.55 11.16
CA VAL A 346 -8.90 0.38 9.79
C VAL A 346 -7.82 -0.70 9.78
N SER A 347 -6.86 -0.64 10.71
CA SER A 347 -5.83 -1.69 10.84
C SER A 347 -6.43 -3.08 11.05
N GLY A 348 -7.49 -3.18 11.85
CA GLY A 348 -8.23 -4.42 12.04
C GLY A 348 -8.90 -4.94 10.75
N ALA A 349 -9.44 -4.03 9.93
CA ALA A 349 -10.03 -4.39 8.64
C ALA A 349 -8.97 -4.84 7.62
N HIS A 350 -7.80 -4.19 7.60
CA HIS A 350 -6.67 -4.64 6.79
C HIS A 350 -6.15 -6.03 7.23
N LEU A 351 -5.99 -6.26 8.55
CA LEU A 351 -5.63 -7.58 9.07
C LEU A 351 -6.65 -8.65 8.69
N MET A 352 -7.95 -8.34 8.71
CA MET A 352 -9.00 -9.23 8.24
C MET A 352 -8.81 -9.59 6.76
N LEU A 353 -8.51 -8.63 5.88
CA LEU A 353 -8.20 -8.91 4.47
C LEU A 353 -7.00 -9.87 4.37
N SER A 354 -5.89 -9.58 5.05
CA SER A 354 -4.71 -10.45 5.03
C SER A 354 -5.03 -11.86 5.55
N LYS A 355 -5.86 -11.98 6.60
CA LYS A 355 -6.29 -13.29 7.10
C LYS A 355 -7.15 -14.04 6.09
N ARG A 356 -8.12 -13.37 5.44
CA ARG A 356 -9.03 -13.99 4.47
C ARG A 356 -8.31 -14.48 3.22
N PHE A 357 -7.41 -13.67 2.67
CA PHE A 357 -6.80 -13.95 1.37
C PHE A 357 -5.44 -14.66 1.44
N LEU A 358 -4.77 -14.66 2.59
CA LEU A 358 -3.43 -15.23 2.74
C LEU A 358 -3.34 -16.23 3.90
N PHE A 359 -3.51 -15.77 5.14
CA PHE A 359 -3.12 -16.57 6.30
C PHE A 359 -4.08 -17.72 6.63
N GLN A 360 -5.40 -17.51 6.60
CA GLN A 360 -6.36 -18.58 6.88
C GLN A 360 -6.32 -19.69 5.83
N PRO A 361 -6.32 -19.40 4.51
CA PRO A 361 -6.19 -20.47 3.53
C PRO A 361 -4.85 -21.20 3.65
N GLN A 362 -3.74 -20.51 3.92
CA GLN A 362 -2.44 -21.18 4.14
C GLN A 362 -2.46 -22.07 5.38
N ARG A 363 -3.09 -21.65 6.49
CA ARG A 363 -3.24 -22.51 7.68
C ARG A 363 -4.05 -23.77 7.40
N ARG A 364 -5.08 -23.68 6.55
CA ARG A 364 -5.85 -24.86 6.12
C ARG A 364 -4.97 -25.82 5.31
N ARG A 365 -4.19 -25.29 4.35
CA ARG A 365 -3.22 -26.09 3.59
C ARG A 365 -2.16 -26.76 4.47
N ASP A 366 -1.64 -26.05 5.47
CA ASP A 366 -0.69 -26.61 6.42
C ASP A 366 -1.34 -27.74 7.25
N ALA A 367 -2.60 -27.59 7.68
CA ALA A 367 -3.35 -28.62 8.39
C ALA A 367 -3.68 -29.84 7.50
N ASP A 368 -3.94 -29.61 6.21
CA ASP A 368 -4.21 -30.64 5.21
C ASP A 368 -2.93 -31.31 4.67
N GLY A 369 -1.75 -30.89 5.13
CA GLY A 369 -0.46 -31.43 4.69
C GLY A 369 -0.01 -31.00 3.29
N LEU A 370 -0.68 -30.01 2.68
CA LEU A 370 -0.37 -29.49 1.34
C LEU A 370 0.85 -28.56 1.32
N GLY A 371 1.21 -27.97 2.45
CA GLY A 371 2.41 -27.13 2.60
C GLY A 371 2.30 -25.75 1.95
N ASP A 372 3.46 -25.13 1.69
CA ASP A 372 3.60 -23.76 1.19
C ASP A 372 4.05 -23.75 -0.28
N ARG A 373 3.94 -22.60 -0.95
CA ARG A 373 4.47 -22.39 -2.30
C ARG A 373 5.98 -22.20 -2.27
N LEU A 374 6.62 -22.51 -3.40
CA LEU A 374 8.08 -22.56 -3.52
C LEU A 374 8.73 -21.18 -3.74
N LEU A 375 8.08 -20.25 -4.46
CA LEU A 375 8.70 -18.96 -4.81
C LEU A 375 8.55 -17.92 -3.71
N VAL A 376 7.29 -17.58 -3.40
CA VAL A 376 6.96 -16.57 -2.39
C VAL A 376 6.13 -17.26 -1.32
N SER A 377 6.71 -17.36 -0.13
CA SER A 377 6.02 -17.96 1.02
C SER A 377 4.69 -17.27 1.31
N ASN A 378 3.68 -18.08 1.62
CA ASN A 378 2.37 -17.62 2.07
C ASN A 378 2.28 -17.49 3.61
N ARG A 379 3.33 -17.85 4.34
CA ARG A 379 3.37 -17.76 5.82
C ARG A 379 3.77 -16.37 6.33
N ALA A 380 4.35 -15.54 5.47
CA ALA A 380 4.68 -14.16 5.73
C ALA A 380 4.31 -13.29 4.53
N GLY A 381 4.27 -11.97 4.67
CA GLY A 381 4.26 -11.01 3.56
C GLY A 381 5.57 -11.05 2.76
N THR A 382 5.59 -10.44 1.58
CA THR A 382 6.79 -10.40 0.70
C THR A 382 7.98 -9.70 1.36
N THR A 383 7.73 -8.86 2.37
CA THR A 383 8.73 -8.18 3.19
C THR A 383 9.04 -8.90 4.51
N GLY A 384 8.58 -10.16 4.67
CA GLY A 384 8.80 -10.97 5.86
C GLY A 384 7.83 -10.73 7.03
N MET A 385 6.81 -9.87 6.86
CA MET A 385 5.81 -9.63 7.92
C MET A 385 4.87 -10.82 8.13
N THR A 386 4.93 -11.45 9.30
CA THR A 386 4.06 -12.58 9.67
C THR A 386 2.65 -12.13 10.09
N GLU A 387 1.70 -13.06 10.14
CA GLU A 387 0.37 -12.80 10.72
C GLU A 387 0.48 -12.28 12.16
N SER A 388 1.32 -12.91 12.98
CA SER A 388 1.54 -12.52 14.38
C SER A 388 2.13 -11.12 14.50
N PHE A 389 2.94 -10.69 13.55
CA PHE A 389 3.45 -9.33 13.50
C PHE A 389 2.33 -8.32 13.18
N LEU A 390 1.50 -8.60 12.17
CA LEU A 390 0.36 -7.74 11.84
C LEU A 390 -0.68 -7.66 12.98
N GLU A 391 -0.85 -8.75 13.74
CA GLU A 391 -1.66 -8.76 14.97
C GLU A 391 -1.05 -7.89 16.08
N ARG A 392 0.28 -7.85 16.20
CA ARG A 392 0.96 -6.93 17.13
C ARG A 392 0.77 -5.49 16.71
N LEU A 393 0.99 -5.14 15.44
CA LEU A 393 0.76 -3.78 14.94
C LEU A 393 -0.69 -3.33 15.16
N THR A 394 -1.66 -4.22 14.90
CA THR A 394 -3.08 -3.92 15.15
C THR A 394 -3.35 -3.65 16.64
N ARG A 395 -2.75 -4.44 17.54
CA ARG A 395 -2.85 -4.21 18.99
C ARG A 395 -2.14 -2.93 19.43
N ALA A 396 -0.96 -2.64 18.89
CA ALA A 396 -0.21 -1.42 19.18
C ALA A 396 -1.03 -0.17 18.81
N ARG A 397 -1.70 -0.16 17.66
CA ARG A 397 -2.62 0.92 17.27
C ARG A 397 -3.84 1.03 18.18
N GLN A 398 -4.34 -0.07 18.75
CA GLN A 398 -5.41 -0.04 19.76
C GLN A 398 -4.97 0.49 21.13
N GLN A 399 -3.67 0.45 21.42
CA GLN A 399 -3.04 0.92 22.66
C GLN A 399 -2.46 2.33 22.49
N HIS A 400 -3.11 3.17 21.68
CA HIS A 400 -2.74 4.56 21.46
C HIS A 400 -2.82 5.41 22.74
N ALA A 401 -2.20 6.59 22.75
CA ALA A 401 -2.08 7.45 23.94
C ALA A 401 -3.42 7.82 24.61
N LEU A 402 -4.49 7.96 23.83
CA LEU A 402 -5.85 8.23 24.36
C LEU A 402 -6.68 6.98 24.67
N ALA A 403 -6.11 5.77 24.65
CA ALA A 403 -6.85 4.52 24.88
C ALA A 403 -7.54 4.44 26.25
N PRO A 404 -7.01 5.03 27.35
CA PRO A 404 -7.71 5.07 28.64
C PRO A 404 -9.11 5.70 28.58
N LEU A 405 -9.37 6.63 27.65
CA LEU A 405 -10.69 7.25 27.48
C LEU A 405 -11.76 6.29 26.96
N ARG A 406 -11.40 5.07 26.54
CA ARG A 406 -12.32 4.09 25.95
C ARG A 406 -13.51 3.76 26.86
N GLY A 407 -13.27 3.49 28.14
CA GLY A 407 -14.32 3.10 29.08
C GLY A 407 -15.36 4.20 29.26
N LEU A 408 -14.92 5.45 29.28
CA LEU A 408 -15.77 6.63 29.39
C LEU A 408 -16.59 6.87 28.11
N LEU A 409 -15.92 6.91 26.96
CA LEU A 409 -16.53 7.37 25.71
C LEU A 409 -17.39 6.30 25.03
N ILE A 410 -17.14 5.00 25.23
CA ILE A 410 -17.99 3.92 24.72
C ILE A 410 -19.30 3.82 25.53
N ALA A 411 -19.23 3.95 26.85
CA ALA A 411 -20.41 3.86 27.71
C ALA A 411 -21.40 5.03 27.48
N GLU A 412 -20.89 6.21 27.13
CA GLU A 412 -21.70 7.40 26.82
C GLU A 412 -22.26 7.43 25.38
N THR A 413 -21.79 6.55 24.47
CA THR A 413 -22.20 6.52 23.06
C THR A 413 -22.97 5.27 22.64
N ALA A 414 -23.40 4.44 23.59
CA ALA A 414 -24.20 3.24 23.36
C ALA A 414 -25.66 3.58 22.95
N ASP A 415 -25.85 4.14 21.76
CA ASP A 415 -27.14 4.13 21.05
C ASP A 415 -27.21 2.83 20.21
N PRO A 416 -28.27 1.98 20.31
CA PRO A 416 -28.28 0.63 19.72
C PRO A 416 -28.47 0.56 18.19
N ALA A 417 -28.52 1.70 17.49
CA ALA A 417 -28.98 1.76 16.10
C ALA A 417 -27.86 2.11 15.10
N GLY A 418 -27.17 1.09 14.58
CA GLY A 418 -26.30 1.18 13.39
C GLY A 418 -25.01 1.99 13.58
N ASP A 419 -23.99 1.75 12.75
CA ASP A 419 -22.73 2.53 12.73
C ASP A 419 -23.13 4.02 12.57
N PRO A 420 -23.08 4.86 13.63
CA PRO A 420 -23.56 6.23 13.51
C PRO A 420 -22.59 6.91 12.58
N ALA A 421 -23.05 7.25 11.37
CA ALA A 421 -22.24 7.91 10.36
C ALA A 421 -21.44 9.02 11.03
N VAL A 422 -20.11 8.89 11.04
CA VAL A 422 -19.22 9.87 11.67
C VAL A 422 -19.59 11.21 11.07
N ARG A 423 -20.14 12.11 11.89
CA ARG A 423 -20.62 13.40 11.41
C ARG A 423 -19.39 14.24 11.08
N SER A 424 -19.41 14.85 9.90
CA SER A 424 -18.41 15.82 9.48
C SER A 424 -18.34 16.99 10.47
N GLY A 425 -17.24 17.74 10.44
CA GLY A 425 -17.11 19.03 11.13
C GLY A 425 -18.21 20.03 10.76
N ARG A 426 -18.87 19.84 9.59
CA ARG A 426 -20.00 20.64 9.09
C ARG A 426 -21.39 20.12 9.54
N GLY A 427 -21.47 19.05 10.34
CA GLY A 427 -22.72 18.56 10.94
C GLY A 427 -23.60 17.69 10.04
N THR A 428 -23.23 17.46 8.77
CA THR A 428 -23.91 16.56 7.83
C THR A 428 -23.16 15.22 7.67
N THR A 429 -23.86 14.15 7.27
CA THR A 429 -23.21 12.93 6.77
C THR A 429 -22.56 13.25 5.42
N ALA A 430 -21.24 13.46 5.42
CA ALA A 430 -20.50 13.77 4.21
C ALA A 430 -20.23 12.49 3.41
N PRO A 431 -20.72 12.34 2.17
CA PRO A 431 -20.31 11.22 1.34
C PRO A 431 -18.84 11.40 0.97
N VAL A 432 -18.01 10.41 1.32
CA VAL A 432 -16.68 10.27 0.73
C VAL A 432 -16.86 9.63 -0.63
N VAL A 433 -16.44 10.34 -1.68
CA VAL A 433 -16.48 9.85 -3.06
C VAL A 433 -15.06 9.59 -3.52
N VAL A 434 -14.83 8.38 -4.05
CA VAL A 434 -13.56 7.97 -4.63
C VAL A 434 -13.82 7.67 -6.09
N GLU A 435 -13.25 8.47 -6.98
CA GLU A 435 -13.49 8.39 -8.42
C GLU A 435 -12.17 8.34 -9.20
N MET A 436 -12.20 7.68 -10.35
CA MET A 436 -11.11 7.73 -11.31
C MET A 436 -11.18 9.07 -12.06
N ALA A 437 -10.08 9.79 -12.16
CA ALA A 437 -9.99 10.90 -13.10
C ALA A 437 -10.00 10.33 -14.53
N GLY A 438 -10.81 10.95 -15.39
CA GLY A 438 -11.16 10.46 -16.72
C GLY A 438 -9.98 10.20 -17.63
#